data_AF-A0A7X7TV82-F1
#
_entry.id   AF-A0A7X7TV82-F1
#
_cell.length_a   1.000
_cell.length_b   1.000
_cell.length_c   1.000
_cell.angle_alpha   90.00
_cell.angle_beta   90.00
_cell.angle_gamma   90.00
#
_symmetry.space_group_name_H-M   'P 1'
#
loop_
_entity.id
_entity.type
_entity.pdbx_description
1 polymer ?
#
loop_
_entity_poly.entity_id
_entity_poly.type
_entity_poly.pdbx_seq_one_letter_code
_entity_poly.pdbx_strand_id
1 'polypeptide(L)'
;MAKFKNKYLISFFIIIFSGRWLFSSISTTSMYDNLFESKDYVILFKMSVNYSKYREEIASVIESKKYNKIKIKDIKNINNMISDTISKLDSIENNVKNTDIRSQIYQTRIELENTKKLVNNTIKSVNNKDKFKSNLIELESSLFRIEVYLKGLSQKISVL
;
A
#
# COMPACT_ATOMS: atom_id res chain seq x y z
N MET A 1 3.07 -12.07 43.35
CA MET A 1 3.13 -13.51 43.03
C MET A 1 1.82 -13.90 42.37
N ALA A 2 1.90 -14.38 41.11
CA ALA A 2 0.87 -15.05 40.28
C ALA A 2 -0.48 -14.33 40.00
N LYS A 3 -1.13 -14.46 38.83
CA LYS A 3 -0.83 -14.79 37.42
C LYS A 3 -2.23 -14.92 36.77
N PHE A 4 -2.41 -14.35 35.57
CA PHE A 4 -3.29 -14.80 34.48
C PHE A 4 -4.78 -15.14 34.76
N LYS A 5 -5.68 -14.54 33.95
CA LYS A 5 -6.19 -15.16 32.69
C LYS A 5 -7.27 -14.26 32.07
N ASN A 6 -6.86 -13.43 31.11
CA ASN A 6 -7.78 -12.79 30.16
C ASN A 6 -7.60 -13.47 28.79
N LYS A 7 -8.07 -14.72 28.67
CA LYS A 7 -7.75 -15.61 27.53
C LYS A 7 -8.94 -15.94 26.62
N TYR A 8 -10.10 -15.31 26.79
CA TYR A 8 -11.31 -15.69 26.04
C TYR A 8 -12.09 -14.55 25.38
N LEU A 9 -11.58 -13.31 25.36
CA LEU A 9 -12.25 -12.18 24.71
C LEU A 9 -11.69 -11.81 23.33
N ILE A 10 -10.70 -12.53 22.83
CA ILE A 10 -10.07 -12.28 21.51
C ILE A 10 -10.47 -13.35 20.46
N SER A 11 -11.29 -14.34 20.82
CA SER A 11 -11.64 -15.45 19.93
C SER A 11 -12.88 -15.24 19.06
N PHE A 12 -13.49 -14.06 19.03
CA PHE A 12 -14.66 -13.79 18.16
C PHE A 12 -14.31 -13.07 16.84
N PHE A 13 -13.05 -12.67 16.62
CA PHE A 13 -12.65 -11.93 15.42
C PHE A 13 -11.78 -12.72 14.42
N ILE A 14 -11.55 -14.03 14.63
CA ILE A 14 -10.59 -14.82 13.83
C ILE A 14 -11.28 -15.86 12.90
N ILE A 15 -12.60 -15.99 12.90
CA ILE A 15 -13.32 -17.04 12.12
C ILE A 15 -14.01 -16.50 10.85
N ILE A 16 -13.50 -15.42 10.23
CA ILE A 16 -14.00 -15.01 8.89
C ILE A 16 -12.91 -15.16 7.80
N PHE A 17 -11.64 -15.36 8.16
CA PHE A 17 -10.56 -15.16 7.18
C PHE A 17 -9.63 -16.35 6.90
N SER A 18 -10.03 -17.58 7.19
CA SER A 18 -9.22 -18.74 6.76
C SER A 18 -10.04 -19.95 6.32
N GLY A 19 -10.42 -19.92 5.04
CA GLY A 19 -10.02 -20.99 4.14
C GLY A 19 -11.00 -22.13 3.88
N ARG A 20 -11.64 -22.05 2.70
CA ARG A 20 -11.95 -23.15 1.76
C ARG A 20 -13.00 -24.16 2.27
N TRP A 21 -14.04 -24.46 1.51
CA TRP A 21 -14.11 -25.53 0.47
C TRP A 21 -15.61 -25.56 0.12
N LEU A 22 -16.10 -25.36 -1.11
CA LEU A 22 -16.10 -26.31 -2.22
C LEU A 22 -16.82 -25.69 -3.42
N PHE A 23 -16.36 -26.06 -4.61
CA PHE A 23 -17.09 -25.95 -5.86
C PHE A 23 -18.51 -26.52 -5.74
N SER A 24 -19.51 -25.73 -6.11
CA SER A 24 -20.64 -26.24 -6.89
C SER A 24 -20.71 -25.41 -8.18
N SER A 25 -20.27 -26.03 -9.26
CA SER A 25 -20.57 -25.64 -10.63
C SER A 25 -22.08 -25.62 -10.87
N ILE A 26 -22.61 -24.56 -11.46
CA ILE A 26 -23.55 -24.54 -12.62
C ILE A 26 -24.32 -23.19 -12.69
N SER A 27 -24.11 -22.50 -13.81
CA SER A 27 -24.97 -21.53 -14.51
C SER A 27 -25.34 -20.17 -13.89
N THR A 28 -24.35 -19.32 -13.57
CA THR A 28 -24.55 -17.85 -13.53
C THR A 28 -23.42 -17.07 -14.24
N THR A 29 -22.71 -17.75 -15.14
CA THR A 29 -21.54 -17.26 -15.89
C THR A 29 -21.86 -16.25 -17.01
N SER A 30 -22.92 -15.45 -16.90
CA SER A 30 -23.22 -14.42 -17.91
C SER A 30 -23.61 -13.06 -17.35
N MET A 31 -23.78 -12.93 -16.02
CA MET A 31 -24.14 -11.66 -15.38
C MET A 31 -23.01 -11.06 -14.54
N TYR A 32 -22.03 -11.87 -14.12
CA TYR A 32 -20.84 -11.39 -13.39
C TYR A 32 -19.69 -10.93 -14.29
N ASP A 33 -19.63 -11.40 -15.54
CA ASP A 33 -18.55 -11.00 -16.45
C ASP A 33 -18.65 -9.53 -16.90
N ASN A 34 -19.82 -8.90 -16.75
CA ASN A 34 -20.04 -7.48 -17.04
C ASN A 34 -19.89 -6.54 -15.81
N LEU A 35 -19.56 -7.05 -14.63
CA LEU A 35 -19.35 -6.25 -13.40
C LEU A 35 -17.86 -5.94 -13.11
N PHE A 36 -16.95 -6.33 -14.01
CA PHE A 36 -15.49 -6.24 -13.82
C PHE A 36 -14.76 -5.20 -14.71
N GLU A 37 -15.48 -4.29 -15.36
CA GLU A 37 -14.90 -3.18 -16.12
C GLU A 37 -15.17 -1.86 -15.38
N SER A 38 -14.41 -1.55 -14.32
CA SER A 38 -13.10 -0.94 -14.50
C SER A 38 -11.97 -1.71 -13.80
N LYS A 39 -10.96 -2.16 -14.56
CA LYS A 39 -9.77 -2.82 -13.98
C LYS A 39 -8.96 -1.89 -13.06
N ASP A 40 -9.22 -0.59 -13.12
CA ASP A 40 -8.43 0.46 -12.45
C ASP A 40 -8.53 0.40 -10.92
N TYR A 41 -9.71 0.16 -10.35
CA TYR A 41 -9.82 0.06 -8.89
C TYR A 41 -9.05 -1.16 -8.34
N VAL A 42 -9.05 -2.29 -9.07
CA VAL A 42 -8.28 -3.50 -8.70
C VAL A 42 -6.78 -3.22 -8.81
N ILE A 43 -6.35 -2.51 -9.85
CA ILE A 43 -4.94 -2.11 -10.04
C ILE A 43 -4.47 -1.27 -8.85
N LEU A 44 -5.23 -0.22 -8.50
CA LEU A 44 -4.90 0.65 -7.37
C LEU A 44 -4.88 -0.11 -6.04
N PHE A 45 -5.84 -1.01 -5.82
CA PHE A 45 -5.85 -1.86 -4.63
C PHE A 45 -4.58 -2.74 -4.55
N LYS A 46 -4.22 -3.43 -5.63
CA LYS A 46 -3.00 -4.26 -5.69
C LYS A 46 -1.73 -3.44 -5.44
N MET A 47 -1.66 -2.23 -5.98
CA MET A 47 -0.56 -1.30 -5.70
C MET A 47 -0.50 -0.96 -4.22
N SER A 48 -1.63 -0.62 -3.59
CA SER A 48 -1.66 -0.32 -2.14
C SER A 48 -1.14 -1.46 -1.29
N VAL A 49 -1.45 -2.71 -1.64
CA VAL A 49 -0.94 -3.90 -0.95
C VAL A 49 0.57 -4.02 -1.08
N ASN A 50 1.14 -3.67 -2.24
CA ASN A 50 2.59 -3.66 -2.43
C ASN A 50 3.28 -2.58 -1.58
N TYR A 51 2.70 -1.38 -1.47
CA TYR A 51 3.20 -0.34 -0.55
C TYR A 51 3.18 -0.83 0.90
N SER A 52 2.13 -1.53 1.31
CA SER A 52 1.99 -2.09 2.66
C SER A 52 3.12 -3.06 3.00
N LYS A 53 3.50 -3.95 2.07
CA LYS A 53 4.63 -4.88 2.26
C LYS A 53 5.94 -4.16 2.56
N TYR A 54 6.30 -3.16 1.74
CA TYR A 54 7.54 -2.39 1.95
C TYR A 54 7.50 -1.57 3.24
N ARG A 55 6.35 -1.01 3.59
CA ARG A 55 6.13 -0.31 4.86
C ARG A 55 6.38 -1.24 6.04
N GLU A 56 5.78 -2.44 6.04
CA GLU A 56 5.94 -3.43 7.10
C GLU A 56 7.38 -3.92 7.24
N GLU A 57 8.08 -4.12 6.12
CA GLU A 57 9.51 -4.43 6.11
C GLU A 57 10.34 -3.33 6.80
N ILE A 58 10.11 -2.07 6.44
CA ILE A 58 10.79 -0.92 7.07
C ILE A 58 10.42 -0.79 8.55
N ALA A 59 9.14 -0.92 8.89
CA ALA A 59 8.65 -0.85 10.28
C ALA A 59 9.34 -1.91 11.15
N SER A 60 9.46 -3.16 10.67
CA SER A 60 10.14 -4.23 11.39
C SER A 60 11.62 -3.93 11.66
N VAL A 61 12.28 -3.21 10.73
CA VAL A 61 13.67 -2.77 10.87
C VAL A 61 13.79 -1.66 11.91
N ILE A 62 12.86 -0.71 11.92
CA ILE A 62 12.80 0.40 12.90
C ILE A 62 12.56 -0.16 14.30
N GLU A 63 11.54 -1.00 14.48
CA GLU A 63 11.17 -1.61 15.77
C GLU A 63 12.31 -2.44 16.36
N SER A 64 12.92 -3.28 15.54
CA SER A 64 14.06 -4.11 15.97
C SER A 64 15.37 -3.34 16.11
N LYS A 65 15.41 -2.06 15.69
CA LYS A 65 16.60 -1.20 15.62
C LYS A 65 17.74 -1.80 14.76
N LYS A 66 17.42 -2.73 13.85
CA LYS A 66 18.38 -3.45 12.98
C LYS A 66 18.50 -2.80 11.60
N TYR A 67 18.86 -1.52 11.56
CA TYR A 67 18.92 -0.70 10.33
C TYR A 67 19.83 -1.24 9.23
N ASN A 68 20.79 -2.11 9.57
CA ASN A 68 21.65 -2.79 8.60
C ASN A 68 20.95 -3.90 7.81
N LYS A 69 19.74 -4.32 8.19
CA LYS A 69 18.97 -5.35 7.48
C LYS A 69 18.35 -4.87 6.19
N ILE A 70 18.04 -3.58 6.08
CA ILE A 70 17.44 -3.04 4.86
C ILE A 70 18.53 -2.85 3.79
N LYS A 71 18.37 -3.47 2.62
CA LYS A 71 19.35 -3.30 1.54
C LYS A 71 18.98 -2.05 0.75
N ILE A 72 19.99 -1.31 0.29
CA ILE A 72 19.80 -0.15 -0.59
C ILE A 72 19.00 -0.53 -1.84
N LYS A 73 19.18 -1.76 -2.35
CA LYS A 73 18.40 -2.28 -3.48
C LYS A 73 16.89 -2.29 -3.18
N ASP A 74 16.49 -2.63 -1.96
CA ASP A 74 15.09 -2.69 -1.56
C ASP A 74 14.49 -1.28 -1.53
N ILE A 75 15.25 -0.30 -1.02
CA ILE A 75 14.87 1.13 -1.05
C ILE A 75 14.78 1.65 -2.50
N LYS A 76 15.66 1.22 -3.40
CA LYS A 76 15.59 1.57 -4.83
C LYS A 76 14.36 0.98 -5.52
N ASN A 77 13.90 -0.20 -5.13
CA ASN A 77 12.69 -0.80 -5.69
C ASN A 77 11.44 0.04 -5.40
N ILE A 78 11.40 0.72 -4.25
CA ILE A 78 10.32 1.67 -3.91
C ILE A 78 10.26 2.81 -4.92
N ASN A 79 11.41 3.32 -5.38
CA ASN A 79 11.46 4.38 -6.39
C ASN A 79 10.80 3.94 -7.72
N ASN A 80 11.06 2.71 -8.14
CA ASN A 80 10.46 2.14 -9.34
C ASN A 80 8.94 1.98 -9.17
N MET A 81 8.51 1.47 -8.01
CA MET A 81 7.09 1.32 -7.68
C MET A 81 6.36 2.67 -7.66
N ILE A 82 6.99 3.74 -7.18
CA ILE A 82 6.45 5.10 -7.24
C ILE A 82 6.25 5.55 -8.69
N SER A 83 7.26 5.36 -9.54
CA SER A 83 7.16 5.68 -10.97
C SER A 83 6.03 4.91 -11.67
N ASP A 84 5.89 3.61 -11.40
CA ASP A 84 4.83 2.79 -11.95
C ASP A 84 3.44 3.26 -11.49
N THR A 85 3.33 3.65 -10.21
CA THR A 85 2.08 4.15 -9.63
C THR A 85 1.67 5.47 -10.26
N ILE A 86 2.60 6.41 -10.46
CA ILE A 86 2.32 7.68 -11.15
C ILE A 86 1.81 7.42 -12.56
N SER A 87 2.47 6.54 -13.32
CA SER A 87 2.05 6.21 -14.69
C SER A 87 0.62 5.64 -14.74
N LYS A 88 0.23 4.81 -13.76
CA LYS A 88 -1.15 4.31 -13.67
C LYS A 88 -2.15 5.38 -13.27
N LEU A 89 -1.80 6.25 -12.33
CA LEU A 89 -2.64 7.37 -11.95
C LEU A 89 -2.88 8.32 -13.13
N ASP A 90 -1.87 8.60 -13.96
CA ASP A 90 -2.01 9.42 -15.17
C ASP A 90 -2.98 8.78 -16.19
N SER A 91 -2.88 7.46 -16.36
CA SER A 91 -3.80 6.71 -17.22
C SER A 91 -5.24 6.78 -16.71
N ILE A 92 -5.45 6.70 -15.40
CA ILE A 92 -6.78 6.76 -14.78
C ILE A 92 -7.34 8.18 -14.86
N GLU A 93 -6.52 9.21 -14.58
CA GLU A 93 -6.92 10.61 -14.61
C GLU A 93 -7.49 11.01 -15.98
N ASN A 94 -6.88 10.52 -17.07
CA ASN A 94 -7.33 10.78 -18.43
C ASN A 94 -8.71 10.17 -18.76
N ASN A 95 -9.10 9.12 -18.04
CA ASN A 95 -10.36 8.38 -18.30
C ASN A 95 -11.49 8.79 -17.35
N VAL A 96 -11.18 9.37 -16.19
CA VAL A 96 -12.16 9.72 -15.17
C VAL A 96 -12.66 11.17 -15.34
N LYS A 97 -13.97 11.34 -15.55
CA LYS A 97 -14.61 12.67 -15.62
C LYS A 97 -14.92 13.28 -14.24
N ASN A 98 -14.98 12.45 -13.20
CA ASN A 98 -15.32 12.88 -11.84
C ASN A 98 -14.20 13.80 -11.27
N THR A 99 -14.54 15.05 -10.97
CA THR A 99 -13.61 16.07 -10.49
C THR A 99 -12.99 15.76 -9.14
N ASP A 100 -13.74 15.11 -8.24
CA ASP A 100 -13.27 14.75 -6.91
C ASP A 100 -12.20 13.66 -6.99
N ILE A 101 -12.41 12.67 -7.86
CA ILE A 101 -11.42 11.62 -8.12
C ILE A 101 -10.17 12.23 -8.75
N ARG A 102 -10.30 13.12 -9.73
CA ARG A 102 -9.15 13.82 -10.33
C ARG A 102 -8.36 14.62 -9.29
N SER A 103 -9.05 15.33 -8.39
CA SER A 103 -8.42 16.08 -7.29
C SER A 103 -7.63 15.14 -6.36
N GLN A 104 -8.18 13.99 -6.01
CA GLN A 104 -7.48 13.01 -5.18
C GLN A 104 -6.33 12.30 -5.89
N ILE A 105 -6.45 12.04 -7.20
CA ILE A 105 -5.34 11.56 -8.01
C ILE A 105 -4.20 12.58 -7.96
N TYR A 106 -4.50 13.86 -8.16
CA TYR A 106 -3.51 14.94 -8.08
C TYR A 106 -2.83 15.01 -6.70
N GLN A 107 -3.59 14.96 -5.61
CA GLN A 107 -3.04 14.91 -4.24
C GLN A 107 -2.13 13.69 -4.02
N THR A 108 -2.54 12.53 -4.53
CA THR A 108 -1.76 11.28 -4.43
C THR A 108 -0.46 11.39 -5.22
N ARG A 109 -0.48 12.02 -6.40
CA ARG A 109 0.73 12.29 -7.22
C ARG A 109 1.72 13.18 -6.49
N ILE A 110 1.26 14.23 -5.80
CA ILE A 110 2.12 15.09 -4.99
C ILE A 110 2.82 14.27 -3.89
N GLU A 111 2.08 13.43 -3.16
CA GLU A 111 2.67 12.57 -2.12
C GLU A 111 3.69 11.60 -2.71
N LEU A 112 3.41 11.01 -3.87
CA LEU A 112 4.32 10.11 -4.59
C LEU A 112 5.62 10.82 -4.98
N GLU A 113 5.55 12.02 -5.56
CA GLU A 113 6.73 12.79 -5.95
C GLU A 113 7.57 13.25 -4.75
N ASN A 114 6.93 13.65 -3.65
CA ASN A 114 7.62 13.97 -2.41
C ASN A 114 8.32 12.74 -1.82
N THR A 115 7.63 11.59 -1.82
CA THR A 115 8.21 10.32 -1.36
C THR A 115 9.37 9.89 -2.24
N LYS A 116 9.32 10.16 -3.55
CA LYS A 116 10.43 9.93 -4.49
C LYS A 116 11.70 10.68 -4.08
N LYS A 117 11.56 11.94 -3.68
CA LYS A 117 12.68 12.75 -3.15
C LYS A 117 13.21 12.15 -1.84
N LEU A 118 12.31 11.72 -0.95
CA LEU A 118 12.67 11.09 0.32
C LEU A 118 13.42 9.76 0.14
N VAL A 119 13.01 8.92 -0.81
CA VAL A 119 13.72 7.70 -1.18
C VAL A 119 15.17 8.01 -1.58
N ASN A 120 15.36 9.02 -2.45
CA ASN A 120 16.71 9.44 -2.86
C ASN A 120 17.54 10.00 -1.70
N ASN A 121 16.91 10.77 -0.81
CA ASN A 121 17.58 11.28 0.40
C ASN A 121 17.98 10.15 1.36
N THR A 122 17.14 9.12 1.50
CA THR A 122 17.42 7.92 2.30
C THR A 122 18.61 7.14 1.75
N ILE A 123 18.68 6.97 0.42
CA ILE A 123 19.82 6.31 -0.23
C ILE A 123 21.12 7.10 -0.01
N LYS A 124 21.07 8.43 -0.16
CA LYS A 124 22.24 9.30 0.06
C LYS A 124 22.71 9.33 1.50
N SER A 125 21.83 9.05 2.47
CA SER A 125 22.15 9.11 3.90
C SER A 125 22.68 7.81 4.49
N VAL A 126 22.86 6.73 3.72
CA VAL A 126 23.31 5.40 4.21
C VAL A 126 24.58 5.47 5.09
N ASN A 127 25.53 6.36 4.75
CA ASN A 127 26.78 6.51 5.50
C ASN A 127 26.63 7.38 6.77
N ASN A 128 25.52 8.10 6.92
CA ASN A 128 25.20 8.90 8.10
C ASN A 128 24.09 8.21 8.89
N LYS A 129 24.49 7.48 9.93
CA LYS A 129 23.60 6.61 10.71
C LYS A 129 22.35 7.32 11.23
N ASP A 130 22.47 8.53 11.75
CA ASP A 130 21.32 9.21 12.37
C ASP A 130 20.38 9.83 11.33
N LYS A 131 20.94 10.40 10.25
CA LYS A 131 20.14 10.86 9.11
C LYS A 131 19.44 9.71 8.38
N PHE A 132 20.08 8.55 8.27
CA PHE A 132 19.48 7.36 7.68
C PHE A 132 18.26 6.88 8.47
N LYS A 133 18.37 6.78 9.80
CA LYS A 133 17.25 6.43 10.67
C LYS A 133 16.08 7.40 10.54
N SER A 134 16.36 8.70 10.60
CA SER A 134 15.34 9.75 10.47
C SER A 134 14.59 9.61 9.14
N ASN A 135 15.34 9.47 8.04
CA ASN A 135 14.75 9.33 6.72
C ASN A 135 13.94 8.02 6.56
N LEU A 136 14.35 6.92 7.21
CA LEU A 136 13.60 5.67 7.18
C LEU A 136 12.26 5.76 7.91
N ILE A 137 12.22 6.45 9.07
CA ILE A 137 10.98 6.68 9.80
C ILE A 137 10.03 7.53 8.96
N GLU A 138 10.54 8.61 8.37
CA GLU A 138 9.74 9.45 7.48
C GLU A 138 9.25 8.66 6.24
N LEU A 139 10.10 7.79 5.70
CA LEU A 139 9.77 6.96 4.54
C LEU A 139 8.67 5.96 4.86
N GLU A 140 8.73 5.27 6.01
CA GLU A 140 7.67 4.39 6.49
C GLU A 140 6.32 5.13 6.53
N SER A 141 6.30 6.32 7.13
CA SER A 141 5.08 7.11 7.26
C SER A 141 4.57 7.63 5.90
N SER A 142 5.45 7.96 4.96
CA SER A 142 5.09 8.29 3.57
C SER A 142 4.46 7.10 2.84
N LEU A 143 5.03 5.90 2.98
CA LEU A 143 4.49 4.68 2.37
C LEU A 143 3.11 4.35 2.93
N PHE A 144 2.91 4.56 4.24
CA PHE A 144 1.59 4.43 4.86
C PHE A 144 0.56 5.38 4.25
N ARG A 145 0.90 6.66 4.08
CA ARG A 145 -0.02 7.64 3.46
C ARG A 145 -0.38 7.24 2.03
N ILE A 146 0.61 6.84 1.23
CA ILE A 146 0.37 6.37 -0.15
C ILE A 146 -0.55 5.14 -0.15
N GLU A 147 -0.30 4.16 0.73
CA GLU A 147 -1.16 2.98 0.89
C GLU A 147 -2.63 3.38 1.12
N VAL A 148 -2.87 4.28 2.07
CA VAL A 148 -4.22 4.74 2.42
C VAL A 148 -4.86 5.51 1.26
N TYR A 149 -4.13 6.40 0.60
CA TYR A 149 -4.63 7.17 -0.54
C TYR A 149 -5.03 6.27 -1.70
N LEU A 150 -4.21 5.27 -2.04
CA LEU A 150 -4.52 4.31 -3.10
C LEU A 150 -5.73 3.44 -2.75
N LYS A 151 -5.88 3.02 -1.49
CA LYS A 151 -7.09 2.30 -1.03
C LYS A 151 -8.34 3.16 -1.14
N GLY A 152 -8.26 4.43 -0.71
CA GLY A 152 -9.37 5.38 -0.80
C GLY A 152 -9.78 5.67 -2.24
N LEU A 153 -8.81 5.89 -3.13
CA LEU A 153 -9.05 6.07 -4.57
C LEU A 153 -9.67 4.82 -5.20
N SER A 154 -9.14 3.63 -4.88
CA SER A 154 -9.70 2.36 -5.35
C SER A 154 -11.17 2.21 -4.95
N GLN A 155 -11.50 2.42 -3.68
CA GLN A 155 -12.88 2.34 -3.20
C GLN A 155 -13.80 3.34 -3.92
N LYS A 156 -13.35 4.59 -4.07
CA LYS A 156 -14.14 5.62 -4.77
C LYS A 156 -14.38 5.31 -6.24
N ILE A 157 -13.39 4.75 -6.94
CA ILE A 157 -13.57 4.34 -8.34
C ILE A 157 -14.50 3.12 -8.42
N SER A 158 -14.47 2.21 -7.44
CA SER A 158 -15.31 0.99 -7.47
C SER A 158 -16.82 1.23 -7.29
N VAL A 159 -17.21 2.40 -6.77
CA VAL A 159 -18.61 2.76 -6.54
C VAL A 159 -19.20 3.68 -7.63
N LEU A 160 -18.40 4.06 -8.63
CA LEU A 160 -18.84 4.78 -9.83
C LEU A 160 -19.25 3.81 -10.93
#